data_AF-A0A521UUV6-F1
#
_entry.id   AF-A0A521UUV6-F1
#
_cell.length_a   1.000
_cell.length_b   1.000
_cell.length_c   1.000
_cell.angle_alpha   90.00
_cell.angle_beta   90.00
_cell.angle_gamma   90.00
#
_symmetry.space_group_name_H-M   'P 1'
#
loop_
_entity.id
_entity.type
_entity.pdbx_description
1 polymer ?
#
loop_
_entity_poly.entity_id
_entity_poly.type
_entity_poly.pdbx_seq_one_letter_code
_entity_poly.pdbx_strand_id
1 'polypeptide(L)'
;MMRRLYFIFLFFLTATFIQAQTLGVAPAQGNPGLRSFSEKQDVQKAALVERMTGVNPLMPGGPRSGGECPPEFLGNLVVSGDSLVVEVDTFGLSSGDTALLSILNGGDLQYGTAHLNGIHLTYLANAGLAGAAFETVLVEFSDLINKDTIAVGIQVVRKGANVVASPQIVEPESVTAYCLDDELNFPAPKACSRLIGSAGDYDGEGQQSFHFSSYNYPDTCIVYYASRFPGTDTVCVAICDELTVCDTFKIPIIIKGDTLKSLPLFDDFSKNDGPYPAAALWLDKSTYVNNTLAKDPPSLGFATFDGLDRKGRPYDIISGVGDRLTSKSIDLSAFSPANDITLKFALAPKGYGLEPETVDSFIVEFRNDQREWVRIGTFLGTGDIPLDSFPPFVFHSYRLDDAQFFHPAFQFRFTAFTSPGGFGDLWHVDYVRLSANEGLDHTFPDVAFTELPTAILKNYTAMPWRHFEGFEDAELKDTLVSHFFNHFDAVTALGASEINFRETTTSQDFNQSFTVVETGQDNNMAIKTPETRVRVIPSSNYTAIRQQLKNIPFTEFRNLQTEYFLNVSAQSSG
;
A
#
# COMPACT_ATOMS: atom_id res chain seq x y z
N MET A 1 -53.26 30.66 -37.45
CA MET A 1 -52.00 29.92 -37.69
C MET A 1 -51.39 29.64 -36.32
N MET A 2 -51.26 28.35 -35.97
CA MET A 2 -50.56 27.71 -34.82
C MET A 2 -50.95 28.10 -33.37
N ARG A 3 -51.57 27.20 -32.56
CA ARG A 3 -51.00 26.11 -31.70
C ARG A 3 -50.36 26.70 -30.40
N ARG A 4 -50.70 26.33 -29.16
CA ARG A 4 -50.71 25.01 -28.46
C ARG A 4 -51.47 25.17 -27.12
N LEU A 5 -52.46 24.32 -26.82
CA LEU A 5 -52.42 23.06 -26.04
C LEU A 5 -52.17 23.20 -24.51
N TYR A 6 -53.17 22.70 -23.77
CA TYR A 6 -53.49 22.82 -22.35
C TYR A 6 -52.91 21.71 -21.45
N PHE A 7 -53.11 21.91 -20.14
CA PHE A 7 -53.32 20.98 -19.01
C PHE A 7 -52.17 21.01 -17.99
N ILE A 8 -52.31 21.73 -16.86
CA ILE A 8 -53.10 21.44 -15.64
C ILE A 8 -52.74 20.08 -15.06
N PHE A 9 -52.02 20.10 -13.93
CA PHE A 9 -51.88 18.96 -13.04
C PHE A 9 -52.18 19.39 -11.60
N LEU A 10 -53.23 18.79 -11.06
CA LEU A 10 -53.77 18.81 -9.71
C LEU A 10 -54.43 17.41 -9.61
N PHE A 11 -54.39 16.57 -8.58
CA PHE A 11 -53.95 16.64 -7.18
C PHE A 11 -54.05 15.18 -6.63
N PHE A 12 -53.43 14.93 -5.49
CA PHE A 12 -53.94 14.17 -4.32
C PHE A 12 -53.57 12.69 -4.08
N LEU A 13 -52.79 12.54 -2.99
CA LEU A 13 -52.88 11.63 -1.83
C LEU A 13 -52.95 10.10 -2.04
N THR A 14 -52.10 9.36 -1.30
CA THR A 14 -52.47 8.67 -0.04
C THR A 14 -51.28 7.89 0.55
N ALA A 15 -51.36 7.64 1.85
CA ALA A 15 -50.27 7.26 2.74
C ALA A 15 -50.03 5.74 2.87
N THR A 16 -48.76 5.41 3.16
CA THR A 16 -48.19 4.36 4.04
C THR A 16 -48.70 2.91 3.98
N PHE A 17 -47.77 1.98 3.77
CA PHE A 17 -47.57 0.78 4.60
C PHE A 17 -46.08 0.35 4.61
N ILE A 18 -45.75 -0.52 5.56
CA ILE A 18 -44.49 -0.67 6.30
C ILE A 18 -43.64 -1.86 5.79
N GLN A 19 -42.31 -1.75 5.96
CA GLN A 19 -41.29 -2.77 6.31
C GLN A 19 -40.21 -3.18 5.29
N ALA A 20 -39.02 -3.24 5.90
CA ALA A 20 -37.85 -4.09 5.68
C ALA A 20 -36.75 -3.62 4.72
N GLN A 21 -35.57 -3.42 5.33
CA GLN A 21 -34.25 -3.32 4.73
C GLN A 21 -33.94 -4.55 3.85
N THR A 22 -33.32 -4.28 2.71
CA THR A 22 -32.27 -5.14 2.15
C THR A 22 -31.19 -4.23 1.60
N LEU A 23 -30.15 -3.97 2.41
CA LEU A 23 -28.91 -3.41 1.92
C LEU A 23 -28.09 -4.57 1.35
N GLY A 24 -28.30 -4.86 0.07
CA GLY A 24 -27.36 -5.69 -0.69
C GLY A 24 -26.12 -4.84 -0.99
N VAL A 25 -25.04 -5.04 -0.22
CA VAL A 25 -23.74 -4.45 -0.54
C VAL A 25 -23.06 -5.36 -1.55
N ALA A 26 -23.00 -4.90 -2.80
CA ALA A 26 -22.03 -5.37 -3.79
C ALA A 26 -20.91 -4.30 -3.93
N PRO A 27 -19.66 -4.70 -4.21
CA PRO A 27 -18.50 -3.86 -3.93
C PRO A 27 -18.36 -2.70 -4.91
N ALA A 28 -17.93 -1.56 -4.39
CA ALA A 28 -17.25 -0.44 -5.05
C ALA A 28 -17.93 0.30 -6.23
N GLN A 29 -19.10 -0.11 -6.74
CA GLN A 29 -19.71 0.60 -7.89
C GLN A 29 -20.68 1.75 -7.50
N GLY A 30 -21.05 1.87 -6.22
CA GLY A 30 -22.18 2.71 -5.80
C GLY A 30 -21.84 4.04 -5.11
N ASN A 31 -20.59 4.37 -4.81
CA ASN A 31 -20.22 5.62 -4.12
C ASN A 31 -19.53 6.61 -5.09
N PRO A 32 -20.25 7.61 -5.61
CA PRO A 32 -19.70 8.59 -6.56
C PRO A 32 -18.57 9.44 -5.99
N GLY A 33 -18.57 9.67 -4.67
CA GLY A 33 -17.53 10.43 -3.97
C GLY A 33 -16.21 9.68 -3.95
N LEU A 34 -16.22 8.42 -3.49
CA LEU A 34 -15.02 7.57 -3.47
C LEU A 34 -14.50 7.30 -4.89
N ARG A 35 -15.40 7.10 -5.86
CA ARG A 35 -15.03 6.99 -7.27
C ARG A 35 -14.34 8.25 -7.78
N SER A 36 -14.88 9.43 -7.49
CA SER A 36 -14.24 10.70 -7.87
C SER A 36 -12.88 10.90 -7.19
N PHE A 37 -12.71 10.47 -5.94
CA PHE A 37 -11.42 10.53 -5.24
C PHE A 37 -10.39 9.58 -5.86
N SER A 38 -10.78 8.32 -6.13
CA SER A 38 -9.90 7.36 -6.81
C SER A 38 -9.54 7.82 -8.21
N GLU A 39 -10.51 8.27 -9.00
CA GLU A 39 -10.29 8.79 -10.36
C GLU A 39 -9.38 10.03 -10.33
N LYS A 40 -9.54 10.94 -9.37
CA LYS A 40 -8.62 12.08 -9.19
C LYS A 40 -7.21 11.63 -8.83
N GLN A 41 -7.05 10.64 -7.96
CA GLN A 41 -5.74 10.08 -7.63
C GLN A 41 -5.08 9.42 -8.84
N ASP A 42 -5.82 8.63 -9.60
CA ASP A 42 -5.31 7.95 -10.79
C ASP A 42 -4.94 8.96 -11.89
N VAL A 43 -5.75 10.01 -12.07
CA VAL A 43 -5.45 11.13 -12.99
C VAL A 43 -4.22 11.92 -12.52
N GLN A 44 -4.06 12.17 -11.22
CA GLN A 44 -2.87 12.84 -10.68
C GLN A 44 -1.60 12.01 -10.88
N LYS A 45 -1.67 10.70 -10.62
CA LYS A 45 -0.56 9.77 -10.88
C LYS A 45 -0.22 9.71 -12.36
N ALA A 46 -1.22 9.59 -13.23
CA ALA A 46 -1.04 9.58 -14.66
C ALA A 46 -0.40 10.88 -15.18
N ALA A 47 -0.84 12.04 -14.67
CA ALA A 47 -0.26 13.33 -15.00
C ALA A 47 1.19 13.49 -14.48
N LEU A 48 1.55 12.83 -13.38
CA LEU A 48 2.93 12.79 -12.89
C LEU A 48 3.80 11.95 -13.82
N VAL A 49 3.33 10.75 -14.20
CA VAL A 49 4.01 9.89 -15.18
C VAL A 49 4.19 10.63 -16.51
N GLU A 50 3.14 11.27 -17.03
CA GLU A 50 3.21 12.06 -18.27
C GLU A 50 4.24 13.20 -18.18
N ARG A 51 4.37 13.86 -17.03
CA ARG A 51 5.41 14.88 -16.84
C ARG A 51 6.83 14.31 -16.84
N MET A 52 7.02 13.09 -16.33
CA MET A 52 8.34 12.47 -16.23
C MET A 52 8.78 11.81 -17.53
N THR A 53 7.86 11.13 -18.22
CA THR A 53 8.16 10.29 -19.38
C THR A 53 7.67 10.88 -20.71
N GLY A 54 6.83 11.93 -20.66
CA GLY A 54 6.14 12.45 -21.84
C GLY A 54 4.98 11.58 -22.32
N VAL A 55 4.66 10.49 -21.62
CA VAL A 55 3.62 9.53 -22.01
C VAL A 55 2.47 9.55 -21.01
N ASN A 56 1.24 9.77 -21.50
CA ASN A 56 0.05 9.68 -20.67
C ASN A 56 -0.43 8.23 -20.56
N PRO A 57 -0.36 7.59 -19.37
CA PRO A 57 -0.75 6.20 -19.20
C PRO A 57 -2.27 5.97 -19.25
N LEU A 58 -3.09 7.02 -19.23
CA LEU A 58 -4.55 6.96 -19.38
C LEU A 58 -5.02 7.12 -20.83
N MET A 59 -4.13 7.52 -21.74
CA MET A 59 -4.50 7.54 -23.16
C MET A 59 -4.53 6.10 -23.69
N PRO A 60 -5.62 5.68 -24.35
CA PRO A 60 -5.63 4.39 -25.03
C PRO A 60 -4.51 4.40 -26.07
N GLY A 61 -3.52 3.55 -25.84
CA GLY A 61 -2.40 3.36 -26.76
C GLY A 61 -2.92 3.00 -28.15
N GLY A 62 -2.20 3.48 -29.17
CA GLY A 62 -2.36 3.01 -30.55
C GLY A 62 -2.17 1.49 -30.66
N PRO A 63 -2.25 0.91 -31.87
CA PRO A 63 -2.26 -0.54 -32.06
C PRO A 63 -1.13 -1.20 -31.27
N ARG A 64 -1.50 -2.07 -30.33
CA ARG A 64 -0.59 -2.88 -29.52
C ARG A 64 0.34 -3.64 -30.47
N SER A 65 1.62 -3.30 -30.56
CA SER A 65 2.62 -4.23 -31.09
C SER A 65 3.02 -5.20 -29.96
N GLY A 66 2.04 -5.92 -29.41
CA GLY A 66 2.28 -7.06 -28.54
C GLY A 66 2.66 -8.26 -29.39
N GLY A 67 3.80 -8.18 -30.10
CA GLY A 67 4.44 -9.37 -30.62
C GLY A 67 4.93 -10.24 -29.46
N GLU A 68 5.10 -11.53 -29.69
CA GLU A 68 5.76 -12.41 -28.71
C GLU A 68 7.16 -11.87 -28.37
N CYS A 69 7.60 -12.06 -27.13
CA CYS A 69 8.92 -11.66 -26.67
C CYS A 69 9.60 -12.86 -25.99
N PRO A 70 10.64 -13.46 -26.60
CA PRO A 70 11.39 -13.01 -27.79
C PRO A 70 10.55 -13.01 -29.08
N PRO A 71 10.90 -12.18 -30.09
CA PRO A 71 10.18 -12.18 -31.37
C PRO A 71 10.38 -13.51 -32.09
N GLU A 72 9.36 -13.99 -32.80
CA GLU A 72 9.49 -15.16 -33.66
C GLU A 72 10.46 -14.86 -34.81
N PHE A 73 11.44 -15.73 -35.03
CA PHE A 73 12.34 -15.66 -36.18
C PHE A 73 11.94 -16.70 -37.22
N LEU A 74 11.60 -16.23 -38.42
CA LEU A 74 11.33 -17.10 -39.57
C LEU A 74 12.64 -17.45 -40.26
N GLY A 75 13.23 -18.59 -39.89
CA GLY A 75 14.44 -19.11 -40.51
C GLY A 75 15.29 -19.94 -39.55
N ASN A 76 16.52 -20.21 -39.95
CA ASN A 76 17.49 -20.94 -39.14
C ASN A 76 18.26 -19.95 -38.27
N LEU A 77 18.05 -19.98 -36.96
CA LEU A 77 18.73 -19.16 -35.97
C LEU A 77 19.60 -20.02 -35.07
N VAL A 78 20.83 -19.57 -34.81
CA VAL A 78 21.75 -20.22 -33.86
C VAL A 78 22.48 -19.18 -33.03
N VAL A 79 22.58 -19.44 -31.72
CA VAL A 79 23.35 -18.61 -30.80
C VAL A 79 24.83 -19.01 -30.90
N SER A 80 25.72 -18.03 -30.84
CA SER A 80 27.17 -18.22 -30.88
C SER A 80 27.62 -19.23 -29.81
N GLY A 81 28.34 -20.26 -30.25
CA GLY A 81 28.79 -21.37 -29.42
C GLY A 81 27.81 -22.56 -29.34
N ASP A 82 26.58 -22.40 -29.80
CA ASP A 82 25.58 -23.48 -29.88
C ASP A 82 25.55 -24.12 -31.28
N SER A 83 24.82 -25.23 -31.40
CA SER A 83 24.61 -25.93 -32.66
C SER A 83 23.13 -25.93 -33.07
N LEU A 84 22.88 -25.81 -34.37
CA LEU A 84 21.58 -25.95 -34.99
C LEU A 84 21.57 -27.17 -35.92
N VAL A 85 20.46 -27.90 -35.94
CA VAL A 85 20.23 -28.97 -36.92
C VAL A 85 19.11 -28.51 -37.85
N VAL A 86 19.39 -28.48 -39.14
CA VAL A 86 18.45 -28.13 -40.21
C VAL A 86 18.24 -29.36 -41.08
N GLU A 87 16.99 -29.71 -41.36
CA GLU A 87 16.67 -30.74 -42.32
C GLU A 87 16.70 -30.13 -43.73
N VAL A 88 17.55 -30.66 -44.60
CA VAL A 88 17.69 -30.18 -45.98
C VAL A 88 16.50 -30.71 -46.78
N ASP A 89 15.68 -29.80 -47.29
CA ASP A 89 14.53 -30.16 -48.11
C ASP A 89 15.00 -30.71 -49.46
N THR A 90 14.88 -32.01 -49.64
CA THR A 90 15.16 -32.70 -50.91
C THR A 90 13.88 -33.04 -51.69
N PHE A 91 12.72 -32.48 -51.30
CA PHE A 91 11.45 -32.81 -51.92
C PHE A 91 11.39 -32.31 -53.38
N GLY A 92 11.01 -33.21 -54.30
CA GLY A 92 10.97 -32.92 -55.74
C GLY A 92 12.32 -33.08 -56.46
N LEU A 93 13.41 -33.34 -55.74
CA LEU A 93 14.73 -33.63 -56.29
C LEU A 93 14.93 -35.14 -56.42
N SER A 94 14.44 -35.73 -57.52
CA SER A 94 14.78 -37.09 -58.06
C SER A 94 14.62 -38.32 -57.12
N SER A 95 13.94 -39.38 -57.58
CA SER A 95 13.64 -40.59 -56.80
C SER A 95 14.70 -41.71 -56.90
N GLY A 96 15.96 -41.39 -57.19
CA GLY A 96 17.00 -42.38 -57.43
C GLY A 96 17.80 -42.76 -56.18
N ASP A 97 18.00 -44.06 -55.93
CA ASP A 97 18.81 -44.65 -54.83
C ASP A 97 20.31 -44.26 -54.80
N THR A 98 20.75 -43.30 -55.64
CA THR A 98 22.17 -42.90 -55.80
C THR A 98 22.43 -41.42 -55.58
N ALA A 99 21.43 -40.66 -55.13
CA ALA A 99 21.60 -39.24 -54.83
C ALA A 99 22.57 -39.02 -53.66
N LEU A 100 23.53 -38.12 -53.84
CA LEU A 100 24.49 -37.71 -52.82
C LEU A 100 24.30 -36.24 -52.48
N LEU A 101 24.35 -35.93 -51.19
CA LEU A 101 24.41 -34.56 -50.69
C LEU A 101 25.82 -34.23 -50.22
N SER A 102 26.33 -33.05 -50.58
CA SER A 102 27.65 -32.58 -50.13
C SER A 102 27.68 -31.07 -49.91
N ILE A 103 28.50 -30.61 -48.97
CA ILE A 103 28.67 -29.17 -48.67
C ILE A 103 29.73 -28.60 -49.62
N LEU A 104 29.37 -27.58 -50.39
CA LEU A 104 30.26 -26.96 -51.39
C LEU A 104 31.25 -25.96 -50.80
N ASN A 105 30.83 -25.19 -49.79
CA ASN A 105 31.58 -24.06 -49.26
C ASN A 105 32.04 -24.26 -47.81
N GLY A 106 32.18 -25.51 -47.35
CA GLY A 106 32.44 -25.82 -45.94
C GLY A 106 33.74 -25.23 -45.39
N GLY A 107 34.76 -25.02 -46.22
CA GLY A 107 36.03 -24.40 -45.85
C GLY A 107 36.01 -22.86 -45.86
N ASP A 108 34.98 -22.25 -46.42
CA ASP A 108 34.86 -20.80 -46.59
C ASP A 108 33.92 -20.15 -45.56
N LEU A 109 33.26 -20.96 -44.72
CA LEU A 109 32.40 -20.49 -43.64
C LEU A 109 33.22 -19.68 -42.61
N GLN A 110 32.75 -18.47 -42.30
CA GLN A 110 33.40 -17.50 -41.41
C GLN A 110 32.82 -17.54 -39.99
N TYR A 111 31.55 -17.90 -39.83
CA TYR A 111 30.82 -17.77 -38.56
C TYR A 111 30.50 -19.10 -37.89
N GLY A 112 30.87 -20.23 -38.51
CA GLY A 112 30.69 -21.55 -37.94
C GLY A 112 31.27 -22.66 -38.82
N THR A 113 30.97 -23.89 -38.44
CA THR A 113 31.34 -25.10 -39.19
C THR A 113 30.10 -25.93 -39.46
N ALA A 114 29.98 -26.46 -40.68
CA ALA A 114 28.84 -27.27 -41.09
C ALA A 114 29.25 -28.74 -41.32
N HIS A 115 28.41 -29.66 -40.87
CA HIS A 115 28.56 -31.10 -41.07
C HIS A 115 27.23 -31.69 -41.56
N LEU A 116 27.29 -32.60 -42.52
CA LEU A 116 26.10 -33.23 -43.10
C LEU A 116 26.08 -34.72 -42.79
N ASN A 117 24.94 -35.21 -42.28
CA ASN A 117 24.66 -36.63 -42.06
C ASN A 117 23.29 -36.99 -42.66
N GLY A 118 23.30 -37.64 -43.83
CA GLY A 118 22.09 -37.84 -44.61
C GLY A 118 21.49 -36.50 -45.05
N ILE A 119 20.23 -36.25 -44.68
CA ILE A 119 19.53 -34.98 -44.94
C ILE A 119 19.67 -33.97 -43.79
N HIS A 120 20.34 -34.33 -42.69
CA HIS A 120 20.49 -33.44 -41.54
C HIS A 120 21.79 -32.64 -41.64
N LEU A 121 21.66 -31.33 -41.82
CA LEU A 121 22.74 -30.36 -41.75
C LEU A 121 22.90 -29.87 -40.32
N THR A 122 24.00 -30.24 -39.66
CA THR A 122 24.39 -29.69 -38.37
C THR A 122 25.32 -28.51 -38.59
N TYR A 123 24.96 -27.34 -38.09
CA TYR A 123 25.79 -26.14 -38.10
C TYR A 123 26.18 -25.79 -36.67
N LEU A 124 27.48 -25.70 -36.40
CA LEU A 124 28.04 -25.28 -35.11
C LEU A 124 28.55 -23.84 -35.25
N ALA A 125 27.93 -22.91 -34.52
CA ALA A 125 28.33 -21.51 -34.56
C ALA A 125 29.64 -21.28 -33.80
N ASN A 126 30.54 -20.48 -34.37
CA ASN A 126 31.76 -20.04 -33.70
C ASN A 126 31.41 -19.30 -32.39
N ALA A 127 32.15 -19.60 -31.32
CA ALA A 127 32.02 -18.88 -30.07
C ALA A 127 32.60 -17.46 -30.18
N GLY A 128 32.02 -16.50 -29.45
CA GLY A 128 32.57 -15.15 -29.32
C GLY A 128 32.14 -14.16 -30.40
N LEU A 129 31.08 -14.44 -31.17
CA LEU A 129 30.46 -13.43 -32.03
C LEU A 129 29.93 -12.28 -31.15
N ALA A 130 30.31 -11.04 -31.46
CA ALA A 130 29.97 -9.86 -30.68
C ALA A 130 28.69 -9.13 -31.16
N GLY A 131 28.03 -9.64 -32.20
CA GLY A 131 26.83 -9.02 -32.80
C GLY A 131 25.96 -10.08 -33.46
N ALA A 132 25.54 -9.83 -34.69
CA ALA A 132 24.79 -10.79 -35.49
C ALA A 132 25.41 -10.87 -36.90
N ALA A 133 25.38 -12.07 -37.49
CA ALA A 133 25.92 -12.32 -38.82
C ALA A 133 25.02 -13.32 -39.55
N PHE A 134 24.89 -13.16 -40.86
CA PHE A 134 24.19 -14.11 -41.71
C PHE A 134 25.21 -14.90 -42.52
N GLU A 135 25.06 -16.22 -42.51
CA GLU A 135 25.89 -17.14 -43.26
C GLU A 135 25.03 -18.04 -44.14
N THR A 136 25.56 -18.49 -45.28
CA THR A 136 24.85 -19.40 -46.18
C THR A 136 25.67 -20.65 -46.39
N VAL A 137 25.09 -21.80 -46.07
CA VAL A 137 25.68 -23.10 -46.38
C VAL A 137 25.11 -23.60 -47.70
N LEU A 138 25.97 -23.88 -48.67
CA LEU A 138 25.59 -24.38 -49.97
C LEU A 138 25.70 -25.91 -49.96
N VAL A 139 24.56 -26.58 -50.10
CA VAL A 139 24.47 -28.05 -50.17
C VAL A 139 24.15 -28.44 -51.61
N GLU A 140 25.04 -29.18 -52.27
CA GLU A 140 24.78 -29.74 -53.59
C GLU A 140 24.05 -31.07 -53.43
N PHE A 141 22.91 -31.19 -54.12
CA PHE A 141 22.29 -32.45 -54.46
C PHE A 141 22.80 -32.88 -55.83
N SER A 142 23.45 -34.05 -55.92
CA SER A 142 23.90 -34.62 -57.20
C SER A 142 23.34 -36.02 -57.38
N ASP A 143 22.69 -36.26 -58.51
CA ASP A 143 22.42 -37.60 -59.04
C ASP A 143 23.28 -37.87 -60.30
N LEU A 144 23.03 -38.96 -61.02
CA LEU A 144 23.79 -39.34 -62.22
C LEU A 144 23.68 -38.34 -63.39
N ILE A 145 22.72 -37.42 -63.37
CA ILE A 145 22.37 -36.53 -64.50
C ILE A 145 22.19 -35.06 -64.07
N ASN A 146 21.67 -34.81 -62.87
CA ASN A 146 21.30 -33.49 -62.37
C ASN A 146 22.16 -33.09 -61.18
N LYS A 147 22.49 -31.80 -61.13
CA LYS A 147 23.08 -31.13 -59.97
C LYS A 147 22.21 -29.95 -59.62
N ASP A 148 21.78 -29.87 -58.37
CA ASP A 148 21.06 -28.72 -57.83
C ASP A 148 21.74 -28.23 -56.56
N THR A 149 21.66 -26.93 -56.29
CA THR A 149 22.29 -26.30 -55.12
C THR A 149 21.24 -25.71 -54.22
N ILE A 150 21.16 -26.23 -53.00
CA ILE A 150 20.28 -25.75 -51.95
C ILE A 150 21.07 -24.78 -51.08
N ALA A 151 20.59 -23.54 -50.97
CA ALA A 151 21.17 -22.53 -50.10
C ALA A 151 20.44 -22.54 -48.75
N VAL A 152 21.13 -22.98 -47.71
CA VAL A 152 20.62 -22.93 -46.33
C VAL A 152 21.17 -21.68 -45.66
N GLY A 153 20.32 -20.65 -45.55
CA GLY A 153 20.65 -19.43 -44.81
C GLY A 153 20.57 -19.68 -43.31
N ILE A 154 21.58 -19.21 -42.56
CA ILE A 154 21.70 -19.37 -41.11
C ILE A 154 22.04 -18.00 -40.50
N GLN A 155 21.21 -17.55 -39.58
CA GLN A 155 21.44 -16.37 -38.76
C GLN A 155 22.19 -16.78 -37.50
N VAL A 156 23.43 -16.30 -37.36
CA VAL A 156 24.24 -16.47 -36.16
C VAL A 156 24.13 -15.20 -35.31
N VAL A 157 23.87 -15.36 -34.02
CA VAL A 157 23.73 -14.23 -33.10
C VAL A 157 24.59 -14.38 -31.86
N ARG A 158 25.04 -13.27 -31.28
CA ARG A 158 25.74 -13.30 -30.00
C ARG A 158 24.85 -13.87 -28.91
N LYS A 159 25.48 -14.40 -27.87
CA LYS A 159 24.77 -14.79 -26.65
C LYS A 159 24.19 -13.55 -25.96
N GLY A 160 23.01 -13.72 -25.36
CA GLY A 160 22.37 -12.69 -24.53
C GLY A 160 23.25 -12.30 -23.34
N ALA A 161 23.35 -11.01 -23.07
CA ALA A 161 24.10 -10.46 -21.95
C ALA A 161 23.21 -10.35 -20.71
N ASN A 162 23.84 -10.43 -19.53
CA ASN A 162 23.22 -10.08 -18.26
C ASN A 162 23.89 -8.80 -17.77
N VAL A 163 23.17 -7.69 -17.81
CA VAL A 163 23.65 -6.35 -17.47
C VAL A 163 23.07 -5.94 -16.12
N VAL A 164 23.92 -5.47 -15.23
CA VAL A 164 23.48 -4.81 -13.99
C VAL A 164 23.58 -3.32 -14.21
N ALA A 165 22.42 -2.66 -14.21
CA ALA A 165 22.30 -1.23 -14.41
C ALA A 165 22.77 -0.44 -13.18
N SER A 166 22.98 0.86 -13.35
CA SER A 166 23.37 1.74 -12.24
C SER A 166 22.26 1.80 -11.19
N PRO A 167 22.56 1.67 -9.88
CA PRO A 167 21.54 1.75 -8.83
C PRO A 167 20.79 3.08 -8.83
N GLN A 168 19.47 3.02 -8.72
CA GLN A 168 18.61 4.20 -8.61
C GLN A 168 18.22 4.41 -7.14
N ILE A 169 18.57 5.57 -6.59
CA ILE A 169 18.23 5.93 -5.21
C ILE A 169 16.92 6.72 -5.24
N VAL A 170 15.90 6.24 -4.53
CA VAL A 170 14.56 6.82 -4.50
C VAL A 170 14.10 7.16 -3.09
N GLU A 171 13.27 8.19 -2.97
CA GLU A 171 12.62 8.55 -1.70
C GLU A 171 11.41 7.63 -1.42
N PRO A 172 11.05 7.38 -0.14
CA PRO A 172 9.83 6.68 0.23
C PRO A 172 8.58 7.25 -0.44
N GLU A 173 7.68 6.37 -0.91
CA GLU A 173 6.41 6.75 -1.57
C GLU A 173 6.55 7.66 -2.80
N SER A 174 7.76 7.75 -3.37
CA SER A 174 8.00 8.51 -4.60
C SER A 174 7.68 7.69 -5.86
N VAL A 175 7.51 8.40 -6.97
CA VAL A 175 7.44 7.81 -8.31
C VAL A 175 8.66 8.28 -9.07
N THR A 176 9.43 7.35 -9.64
CA THR A 176 10.64 7.65 -10.42
C THR A 176 10.60 6.88 -11.74
N ALA A 177 11.15 7.49 -12.80
CA ALA A 177 11.33 6.82 -14.08
C ALA A 177 12.83 6.63 -14.35
N TYR A 178 13.21 5.44 -14.81
CA TYR A 178 14.59 5.13 -15.21
C TYR A 178 14.60 4.48 -16.60
N CYS A 179 15.42 5.00 -17.50
CA CYS A 179 15.55 4.54 -18.88
C CYS A 179 16.92 3.89 -19.09
N LEU A 180 16.93 2.71 -19.69
CA LEU A 180 18.12 1.87 -19.88
C LEU A 180 19.04 2.30 -21.04
N ASP A 181 18.90 3.51 -21.57
CA ASP A 181 19.43 3.87 -22.90
C ASP A 181 20.96 3.72 -23.03
N ASP A 182 21.71 4.07 -21.99
CA ASP A 182 23.18 3.96 -21.97
C ASP A 182 23.66 2.51 -21.78
N GLU A 183 22.80 1.62 -21.30
CA GLU A 183 23.09 0.21 -21.06
C GLU A 183 22.81 -0.69 -22.27
N LEU A 184 22.12 -0.20 -23.31
CA LEU A 184 21.71 -0.99 -24.47
C LEU A 184 22.86 -1.21 -25.47
N ASN A 185 23.07 -2.46 -25.87
CA ASN A 185 24.02 -2.81 -26.92
C ASN A 185 23.47 -3.92 -27.83
N PHE A 186 22.55 -3.53 -28.72
CA PHE A 186 21.90 -4.46 -29.65
C PHE A 186 22.44 -4.31 -31.09
N PRO A 187 22.67 -5.42 -31.82
CA PRO A 187 23.08 -5.37 -33.22
C PRO A 187 21.98 -4.90 -34.18
N ALA A 188 20.70 -4.91 -33.78
CA ALA A 188 19.57 -4.42 -34.57
C ALA A 188 18.62 -3.53 -33.75
N PRO A 189 17.63 -2.86 -34.39
CA PRO A 189 16.59 -2.13 -33.69
C PRO A 189 15.84 -3.02 -32.69
N LYS A 190 15.38 -2.42 -31.58
CA LYS A 190 14.60 -3.12 -30.56
C LYS A 190 13.28 -3.63 -31.15
N ALA A 191 12.96 -4.90 -30.88
CA ALA A 191 11.73 -5.53 -31.32
C ALA A 191 10.70 -5.72 -30.19
N CYS A 192 11.16 -5.99 -28.96
CA CYS A 192 10.28 -6.14 -27.81
C CYS A 192 11.00 -5.86 -26.48
N SER A 193 10.21 -5.51 -25.45
CA SER A 193 10.65 -5.47 -24.06
C SER A 193 9.61 -6.14 -23.16
N ARG A 194 10.08 -6.85 -22.12
CA ARG A 194 9.20 -7.48 -21.13
C ARG A 194 9.81 -7.42 -19.73
N LEU A 195 8.94 -7.26 -18.75
CA LEU A 195 9.30 -7.45 -17.35
C LEU A 195 9.43 -8.95 -17.07
N ILE A 196 10.47 -9.34 -16.34
CA ILE A 196 10.70 -10.74 -15.93
C ILE A 196 10.87 -10.82 -14.42
N GLY A 197 10.64 -12.00 -13.83
CA GLY A 197 10.84 -12.20 -12.41
C GLY A 197 12.30 -11.95 -12.01
N SER A 198 12.50 -11.14 -10.97
CA SER A 198 13.77 -10.98 -10.28
C SER A 198 13.83 -11.96 -9.10
N ALA A 199 14.95 -12.66 -8.95
CA ALA A 199 15.27 -13.28 -7.67
C ALA A 199 15.70 -12.15 -6.74
N GLY A 200 14.79 -11.65 -5.91
CA GLY A 200 15.04 -10.58 -4.95
C GLY A 200 14.86 -11.06 -3.52
N ASP A 201 15.75 -10.61 -2.64
CA ASP A 201 15.67 -10.76 -1.17
C ASP A 201 15.05 -9.53 -0.51
N TYR A 202 14.49 -8.62 -1.31
CA TYR A 202 13.80 -7.46 -0.82
C TYR A 202 12.52 -7.88 -0.08
N ASP A 203 12.52 -7.65 1.22
CA ASP A 203 11.48 -8.06 2.14
C ASP A 203 10.52 -6.92 2.51
N GLY A 204 10.63 -5.80 1.80
CA GLY A 204 9.71 -4.69 1.95
C GLY A 204 8.36 -5.02 1.36
N GLU A 205 7.30 -4.92 2.15
CA GLU A 205 5.95 -5.15 1.66
C GLU A 205 5.27 -3.86 1.20
N GLY A 206 4.19 -3.99 0.43
CA GLY A 206 3.34 -2.85 0.06
C GLY A 206 3.39 -2.47 -1.42
N GLN A 207 3.45 -1.16 -1.68
CA GLN A 207 3.02 -0.57 -2.96
C GLN A 207 4.01 -0.69 -4.13
N GLN A 208 5.06 -1.51 -4.01
CA GLN A 208 6.06 -1.60 -5.06
C GLN A 208 5.38 -2.09 -6.33
N SER A 209 5.34 -1.20 -7.30
CA SER A 209 4.79 -1.51 -8.61
C SER A 209 5.69 -0.86 -9.64
N PHE A 210 5.88 -1.57 -10.73
CA PHE A 210 6.69 -1.10 -11.83
C PHE A 210 6.03 -1.49 -13.13
N HIS A 211 6.14 -0.60 -14.11
CA HIS A 211 5.58 -0.79 -15.44
C HIS A 211 6.43 -0.01 -16.45
N PHE A 212 6.33 -0.39 -17.71
CA PHE A 212 6.90 0.43 -18.78
C PHE A 212 6.09 1.73 -18.91
N SER A 213 6.76 2.81 -19.30
CA SER A 213 6.08 4.08 -19.54
C SER A 213 5.08 4.01 -20.70
N SER A 214 5.34 3.14 -21.68
CA SER A 214 4.53 2.86 -22.85
C SER A 214 4.56 1.36 -23.19
N TYR A 215 3.44 0.84 -23.70
CA TYR A 215 3.34 -0.52 -24.24
C TYR A 215 3.09 -0.52 -25.76
N ASN A 216 3.23 0.63 -26.41
CA ASN A 216 3.00 0.77 -27.85
C ASN A 216 4.24 0.43 -28.69
N TYR A 217 5.42 0.41 -28.06
CA TYR A 217 6.71 0.11 -28.67
C TYR A 217 7.61 -0.54 -27.61
N PRO A 218 8.75 -1.14 -28.01
CA PRO A 218 9.74 -1.71 -27.10
C PRO A 218 10.36 -0.63 -26.22
N ASP A 219 9.71 -0.38 -25.08
CA ASP A 219 10.09 0.67 -24.15
C ASP A 219 11.30 0.25 -23.31
N THR A 220 12.14 1.23 -23.00
CA THR A 220 13.36 1.12 -22.20
C THR A 220 13.21 1.85 -20.86
N CYS A 221 12.15 2.65 -20.72
CA CYS A 221 11.84 3.43 -19.53
C CYS A 221 10.88 2.68 -18.61
N ILE A 222 11.29 2.54 -17.36
CA ILE A 222 10.53 1.87 -16.30
C ILE A 222 10.12 2.91 -15.28
N VAL A 223 8.83 2.95 -15.00
CA VAL A 223 8.25 3.73 -13.92
C VAL A 223 8.19 2.85 -12.68
N TYR A 224 8.78 3.30 -11.58
CA TYR A 224 8.81 2.62 -10.29
C TYR A 224 8.08 3.44 -9.22
N TYR A 225 7.17 2.79 -8.49
CA TYR A 225 6.49 3.36 -7.33
C TYR A 225 7.11 2.78 -6.07
N ALA A 226 7.84 3.60 -5.30
CA ALA A 226 8.45 3.16 -4.05
C ALA A 226 7.42 2.96 -2.95
N SER A 227 7.60 1.95 -2.10
CA SER A 227 6.92 1.87 -0.82
C SER A 227 7.67 2.72 0.23
N ARG A 228 7.31 2.59 1.51
CA ARG A 228 8.13 3.14 2.61
C ARG A 228 9.20 2.18 3.11
N PHE A 229 9.16 0.92 2.71
CA PHE A 229 10.06 -0.09 3.24
C PHE A 229 11.47 0.14 2.67
N PRO A 230 12.44 0.46 3.53
CA PRO A 230 13.79 0.73 3.05
C PRO A 230 14.50 -0.55 2.66
N GLY A 231 15.41 -0.45 1.71
CA GLY A 231 16.17 -1.59 1.20
C GLY A 231 16.45 -1.47 -0.28
N THR A 232 16.97 -2.55 -0.85
CA THR A 232 17.28 -2.63 -2.26
C THR A 232 16.30 -3.59 -2.94
N ASP A 233 15.35 -3.03 -3.69
CA ASP A 233 14.52 -3.80 -4.60
C ASP A 233 15.24 -3.99 -5.94
N THR A 234 14.84 -4.96 -6.75
CA THR A 234 15.43 -5.21 -8.07
C THR A 234 14.35 -5.42 -9.13
N VAL A 235 14.35 -4.57 -10.15
CA VAL A 235 13.53 -4.74 -11.34
C VAL A 235 14.34 -5.44 -12.43
N CYS A 236 13.83 -6.55 -12.95
CA CYS A 236 14.45 -7.27 -14.06
C CYS A 236 13.66 -7.09 -15.36
N VAL A 237 14.37 -6.76 -16.43
CA VAL A 237 13.81 -6.54 -17.77
C VAL A 237 14.56 -7.36 -18.79
N ALA A 238 13.83 -8.01 -19.70
CA ALA A 238 14.40 -8.57 -20.91
C ALA A 238 14.04 -7.68 -22.11
N ILE A 239 15.04 -7.31 -22.91
CA ILE A 239 14.85 -6.55 -24.15
C ILE A 239 15.46 -7.36 -25.27
N CYS A 240 14.73 -7.49 -26.38
CA CYS A 240 15.20 -8.18 -27.57
C CYS A 240 15.18 -7.26 -28.78
N ASP A 241 16.11 -7.48 -29.71
CA ASP A 241 16.12 -6.84 -31.02
C ASP A 241 15.43 -7.66 -32.11
N GLU A 242 15.31 -7.09 -33.30
CA GLU A 242 14.71 -7.72 -34.48
C GLU A 242 15.46 -8.97 -34.95
N LEU A 243 16.70 -9.17 -34.51
CA LEU A 243 17.51 -10.35 -34.80
C LEU A 243 17.47 -11.37 -33.66
N THR A 244 16.49 -11.28 -32.75
CA THR A 244 16.30 -12.18 -31.60
C THR A 244 17.43 -12.21 -30.58
N VAL A 245 18.31 -11.20 -30.58
CA VAL A 245 19.29 -11.03 -29.51
C VAL A 245 18.59 -10.46 -28.30
N CYS A 246 18.55 -11.22 -27.20
CA CYS A 246 17.87 -10.82 -25.97
C CYS A 246 18.86 -10.62 -24.82
N ASP A 247 18.89 -9.43 -24.27
CA ASP A 247 19.65 -9.12 -23.05
C ASP A 247 18.72 -9.00 -21.85
N THR A 248 19.26 -9.34 -20.67
CA THR A 248 18.58 -9.16 -19.40
C THR A 248 19.25 -8.05 -18.60
N PHE A 249 18.45 -7.11 -18.13
CA PHE A 249 18.87 -5.97 -17.33
C PHE A 249 18.34 -6.13 -15.90
N LYS A 250 19.22 -6.00 -14.92
CA LYS A 250 18.88 -5.95 -13.49
C LYS A 250 19.08 -4.53 -12.99
N ILE A 251 18.02 -3.91 -12.50
CA ILE A 251 18.02 -2.51 -12.06
C ILE A 251 17.85 -2.48 -10.55
N PRO A 252 18.92 -2.21 -9.78
CA PRO A 252 18.82 -2.05 -8.34
C PRO A 252 18.11 -0.74 -8.00
N ILE A 253 17.04 -0.80 -7.21
CA ILE A 253 16.32 0.37 -6.70
C ILE A 253 16.55 0.45 -5.19
N ILE A 254 17.29 1.45 -4.74
CA ILE A 254 17.59 1.66 -3.33
C ILE A 254 16.56 2.65 -2.76
N ILE A 255 15.60 2.13 -2.01
CA ILE A 255 14.61 2.93 -1.29
C ILE A 255 15.26 3.41 0.01
N LYS A 256 15.35 4.73 0.18
CA LYS A 256 15.86 5.31 1.43
C LYS A 256 14.94 4.98 2.59
N GLY A 257 15.51 4.86 3.77
CA GLY A 257 14.79 4.71 5.03
C GLY A 257 15.27 5.69 6.06
N ASP A 258 14.38 6.02 6.98
CA ASP A 258 14.72 6.64 8.24
C ASP A 258 14.67 5.63 9.38
N THR A 259 15.42 5.93 10.44
CA THR A 259 15.52 5.10 11.63
C THR A 259 15.25 5.98 12.84
N LEU A 260 14.32 5.56 13.70
CA LEU A 260 14.04 6.22 14.96
C LEU A 260 15.24 6.06 15.88
N LYS A 261 15.82 7.19 16.30
CA LYS A 261 17.08 7.24 17.06
C LYS A 261 16.90 7.23 18.59
N SER A 262 15.67 7.28 19.06
CA SER A 262 15.37 7.36 20.48
C SER A 262 14.09 6.59 20.82
N LEU A 263 14.09 6.02 22.02
CA LEU A 263 12.90 5.57 22.71
C LEU A 263 12.35 6.72 23.59
N PRO A 264 11.05 6.71 23.93
CA PRO A 264 10.04 5.72 23.53
C PRO A 264 9.52 5.92 22.09
N LEU A 265 9.07 4.84 21.46
CA LEU A 265 8.03 4.92 20.43
C LEU A 265 6.68 4.83 21.14
N PHE A 266 5.75 5.73 20.83
CA PHE A 266 4.39 5.72 21.37
C PHE A 266 3.38 6.16 20.31
N ASP A 267 2.31 5.39 20.14
CA ASP A 267 1.16 5.75 19.31
C ASP A 267 -0.15 5.27 19.98
N ASP A 268 -1.02 6.23 20.28
CA ASP A 268 -2.40 6.03 20.74
C ASP A 268 -3.42 6.27 19.61
N PHE A 269 -2.91 6.45 18.38
CA PHE A 269 -3.66 6.71 17.15
C PHE A 269 -4.56 7.95 17.17
N SER A 270 -4.49 8.78 18.22
CA SER A 270 -5.37 9.94 18.45
C SER A 270 -5.09 11.13 17.55
N LYS A 271 -3.83 11.26 17.10
CA LYS A 271 -3.33 12.37 16.29
C LYS A 271 -3.34 12.08 14.78
N ASN A 272 -3.99 11.00 14.36
CA ASN A 272 -4.05 10.60 12.95
C ASN A 272 -5.32 11.13 12.29
N ASP A 273 -5.17 11.91 11.21
CA ASP A 273 -6.30 12.35 10.36
C ASP A 273 -6.97 11.17 9.61
N GLY A 274 -6.48 9.95 9.81
CA GLY A 274 -6.92 8.74 9.14
C GLY A 274 -6.73 8.81 7.61
N PRO A 275 -7.10 7.75 6.89
CA PRO A 275 -7.47 6.43 7.40
C PRO A 275 -6.24 5.58 7.78
N TYR A 276 -5.00 6.08 7.61
CA TYR A 276 -3.78 5.29 7.79
C TYR A 276 -2.97 5.73 9.01
N PRO A 277 -2.16 4.83 9.59
CA PRO A 277 -1.24 5.17 10.67
C PRO A 277 -0.23 6.25 10.31
N ALA A 278 0.28 6.94 11.33
CA ALA A 278 1.27 8.00 11.18
C ALA A 278 2.50 7.50 10.40
N ALA A 279 2.77 8.12 9.25
CA ALA A 279 3.97 7.82 8.44
C ALA A 279 5.29 8.11 9.17
N ALA A 280 5.23 8.87 10.27
CA ALA A 280 6.37 9.12 11.15
C ALA A 280 6.79 7.87 11.94
N LEU A 281 5.87 6.93 12.19
CA LEU A 281 6.09 5.76 13.06
C LEU A 281 5.93 4.42 12.32
N TRP A 282 5.11 4.38 11.26
CA TRP A 282 4.69 3.14 10.60
C TRP A 282 5.00 3.11 9.09
N LEU A 283 5.38 1.93 8.59
CA LEU A 283 5.78 1.73 7.18
C LEU A 283 4.61 1.37 6.25
N ASP A 284 3.64 0.62 6.75
CA ASP A 284 2.52 0.13 5.95
C ASP A 284 1.30 1.06 5.97
N LYS A 285 0.33 0.72 5.10
CA LYS A 285 -0.98 1.36 4.94
C LYS A 285 -2.06 0.29 4.83
N SER A 286 -1.94 -0.76 5.65
CA SER A 286 -2.85 -1.91 5.63
C SER A 286 -3.98 -1.70 6.64
N THR A 287 -3.65 -1.36 7.90
CA THR A 287 -4.66 -1.11 8.93
C THR A 287 -5.43 0.21 8.77
N TYR A 288 -6.68 0.22 9.21
CA TYR A 288 -7.57 1.38 9.24
C TYR A 288 -7.59 2.06 10.62
N VAL A 289 -7.04 3.28 10.71
CA VAL A 289 -7.12 4.11 11.92
C VAL A 289 -8.47 4.79 12.02
N ASN A 290 -9.18 4.56 13.12
CA ASN A 290 -10.53 5.06 13.36
C ASN A 290 -10.85 5.14 14.85
N ASN A 291 -12.05 5.64 15.17
CA ASN A 291 -12.55 5.81 16.54
C ASN A 291 -13.98 5.24 16.73
N THR A 292 -14.45 4.40 15.79
CA THR A 292 -15.88 4.00 15.73
C THR A 292 -16.12 2.51 15.65
N LEU A 293 -15.11 1.68 15.36
CA LEU A 293 -15.29 0.24 15.16
C LEU A 293 -15.12 -0.60 16.41
N ALA A 294 -14.77 -0.03 17.55
CA ALA A 294 -14.62 -0.73 18.82
C ALA A 294 -15.32 0.03 19.95
N LYS A 295 -15.71 -0.70 20.99
CA LYS A 295 -16.37 -0.17 22.17
C LYS A 295 -15.35 0.04 23.30
N ASP A 296 -15.48 1.15 24.01
CA ASP A 296 -14.70 1.52 25.20
C ASP A 296 -13.16 1.37 25.01
N PRO A 297 -12.56 2.03 23.99
CA PRO A 297 -11.13 1.98 23.77
C PRO A 297 -10.34 2.68 24.91
N PRO A 298 -9.07 2.31 25.13
CA PRO A 298 -8.24 2.91 26.18
C PRO A 298 -7.85 4.37 25.88
N SER A 299 -7.81 4.76 24.60
CA SER A 299 -7.66 6.15 24.12
C SER A 299 -8.62 6.45 22.97
N LEU A 300 -8.62 7.72 22.56
CA LEU A 300 -9.26 8.22 21.37
C LEU A 300 -8.45 7.74 20.15
N GLY A 301 -9.02 6.83 19.38
CA GLY A 301 -8.40 6.30 18.17
C GLY A 301 -7.80 4.91 18.39
N PHE A 302 -7.79 4.09 17.35
CA PHE A 302 -7.17 2.77 17.33
C PHE A 302 -6.98 2.30 15.88
N ALA A 303 -6.04 1.39 15.67
CA ALA A 303 -5.82 0.73 14.38
C ALA A 303 -6.67 -0.55 14.28
N THR A 304 -7.55 -0.62 13.30
CA THR A 304 -8.33 -1.82 12.98
C THR A 304 -7.65 -2.62 11.87
N PHE A 305 -7.57 -3.93 12.07
CA PHE A 305 -7.22 -4.95 11.09
C PHE A 305 -8.56 -5.50 10.58
N ASP A 306 -8.90 -5.20 9.33
CA ASP A 306 -10.22 -5.42 8.74
C ASP A 306 -10.25 -6.37 7.55
N GLY A 307 -9.10 -6.95 7.18
CA GLY A 307 -8.99 -7.91 6.09
C GLY A 307 -9.13 -7.27 4.71
N LEU A 308 -9.08 -5.94 4.60
CA LEU A 308 -9.13 -5.20 3.35
C LEU A 308 -7.79 -4.54 3.02
N ASP A 309 -7.37 -4.64 1.77
CA ASP A 309 -6.28 -3.83 1.26
C ASP A 309 -6.67 -2.33 1.26
N ARG A 310 -5.67 -1.46 1.09
CA ARG A 310 -5.86 -0.01 1.03
C ARG A 310 -6.87 0.52 -0.01
N LYS A 311 -7.27 -0.32 -0.98
CA LYS A 311 -8.28 0.00 -2.01
C LYS A 311 -9.66 -0.52 -1.63
N GLY A 312 -9.81 -1.09 -0.44
CA GLY A 312 -11.03 -1.72 0.07
C GLY A 312 -11.29 -3.10 -0.54
N ARG A 313 -10.27 -3.78 -1.08
CA ARG A 313 -10.42 -5.13 -1.65
C ARG A 313 -10.00 -6.16 -0.62
N PRO A 314 -10.74 -7.27 -0.45
CA PRO A 314 -10.29 -8.36 0.41
C PRO A 314 -8.91 -8.89 -0.02
N TYR A 315 -8.05 -9.21 0.94
CA TYR A 315 -6.71 -9.77 0.66
C TYR A 315 -6.78 -11.13 -0.02
N ASP A 316 -7.70 -12.00 0.40
CA ASP A 316 -7.91 -13.32 -0.20
C ASP A 316 -9.38 -13.78 -0.05
N ILE A 317 -9.78 -14.74 -0.87
CA ILE A 317 -11.05 -15.46 -0.84
C ILE A 317 -10.94 -16.85 -0.18
N ILE A 318 -9.75 -17.26 0.33
CA ILE A 318 -9.57 -18.55 1.03
C ILE A 318 -9.11 -18.43 2.50
N SER A 319 -7.94 -17.87 2.79
CA SER A 319 -7.42 -17.57 4.14
C SER A 319 -5.92 -17.30 4.01
N GLY A 320 -5.40 -16.33 4.76
CA GLY A 320 -3.99 -15.99 4.64
C GLY A 320 -3.55 -14.82 5.51
N VAL A 321 -2.39 -14.29 5.17
CA VAL A 321 -1.88 -13.05 5.75
C VAL A 321 -2.81 -11.92 5.30
N GLY A 322 -3.46 -11.28 6.26
CA GLY A 322 -4.23 -10.06 6.06
C GLY A 322 -3.41 -8.83 6.43
N ASP A 323 -4.01 -7.96 7.25
CA ASP A 323 -3.42 -6.70 7.63
C ASP A 323 -2.12 -6.83 8.44
N ARG A 324 -1.24 -5.86 8.23
CA ARG A 324 0.00 -5.67 8.98
C ARG A 324 0.16 -4.24 9.43
N LEU A 325 0.73 -4.07 10.62
CA LEU A 325 1.18 -2.80 11.17
C LEU A 325 2.65 -2.92 11.56
N THR A 326 3.54 -2.37 10.73
CA THR A 326 5.01 -2.52 10.87
C THR A 326 5.65 -1.21 11.26
N SER A 327 6.41 -1.23 12.36
CA SER A 327 7.13 -0.04 12.83
C SER A 327 8.22 0.36 11.83
N LYS A 328 8.60 1.64 11.84
CA LYS A 328 9.90 2.04 11.32
C LYS A 328 11.02 1.30 12.04
N SER A 329 12.19 1.27 11.40
CA SER A 329 13.41 0.82 12.05
C SER A 329 13.71 1.69 13.27
N ILE A 330 14.12 1.05 14.35
CA ILE A 330 14.45 1.66 15.65
C ILE A 330 15.90 1.28 15.96
N ASP A 331 16.71 2.29 16.27
CA ASP A 331 18.12 2.09 16.58
C ASP A 331 18.26 1.60 18.02
N LEU A 332 18.36 0.28 18.20
CA LEU A 332 18.58 -0.35 19.51
C LEU A 332 20.05 -0.72 19.75
N SER A 333 20.98 -0.27 18.89
CA SER A 333 22.39 -0.66 18.96
C SER A 333 23.12 -0.17 20.22
N ALA A 334 22.59 0.86 20.88
CA ALA A 334 23.10 1.39 22.14
C ALA A 334 22.51 0.70 23.39
N PHE A 335 21.58 -0.24 23.20
CA PHE A 335 20.89 -0.93 24.29
C PHE A 335 21.31 -2.40 24.35
N SER A 336 20.88 -3.07 25.42
CA SER A 336 21.08 -4.49 25.68
C SER A 336 19.88 -5.04 26.45
N PRO A 337 19.75 -6.38 26.61
CA PRO A 337 18.69 -6.96 27.43
C PRO A 337 18.61 -6.37 28.85
N ALA A 338 19.73 -5.87 29.42
CA ALA A 338 19.75 -5.23 30.74
C ALA A 338 19.03 -3.88 30.81
N ASN A 339 18.63 -3.31 29.67
CA ASN A 339 17.87 -2.06 29.62
C ASN A 339 16.36 -2.25 29.74
N ASP A 340 15.87 -3.49 29.89
CA ASP A 340 14.46 -3.79 30.12
C ASP A 340 13.52 -3.12 29.08
N ILE A 341 13.85 -3.24 27.79
CA ILE A 341 13.00 -2.71 26.72
C ILE A 341 11.74 -3.57 26.61
N THR A 342 10.58 -2.93 26.70
CA THR A 342 9.28 -3.61 26.69
C THR A 342 8.36 -2.99 25.64
N LEU A 343 7.74 -3.84 24.81
CA LEU A 343 6.61 -3.50 23.95
C LEU A 343 5.31 -3.70 24.72
N LYS A 344 4.49 -2.66 24.85
CA LYS A 344 3.15 -2.69 25.42
C LYS A 344 2.13 -2.26 24.39
N PHE A 345 0.94 -2.85 24.41
CA PHE A 345 -0.18 -2.46 23.56
C PHE A 345 -1.50 -2.98 24.14
N ALA A 346 -2.61 -2.38 23.75
CA ALA A 346 -3.95 -2.87 24.02
C ALA A 346 -4.52 -3.56 22.78
N LEU A 347 -5.21 -4.68 22.97
CA LEU A 347 -5.81 -5.47 21.90
C LEU A 347 -7.27 -5.82 22.24
N ALA A 348 -8.18 -5.67 21.28
CA ALA A 348 -9.54 -6.17 21.36
C ALA A 348 -9.95 -6.87 20.05
N PRO A 349 -10.56 -8.07 20.08
CA PRO A 349 -11.20 -8.65 18.91
C PRO A 349 -12.60 -8.06 18.68
N LYS A 350 -13.13 -8.27 17.46
CA LYS A 350 -14.52 -8.02 17.03
C LYS A 350 -14.95 -6.56 16.96
N GLY A 351 -14.97 -5.87 18.11
CA GLY A 351 -15.61 -4.57 18.25
C GLY A 351 -17.08 -4.59 17.79
N TYR A 352 -17.44 -3.65 16.91
CA TYR A 352 -18.76 -3.56 16.27
C TYR A 352 -18.89 -4.39 14.98
N GLY A 353 -17.83 -5.11 14.59
CA GLY A 353 -17.85 -6.03 13.45
C GLY A 353 -18.09 -7.49 13.86
N LEU A 354 -17.48 -8.40 13.09
CA LEU A 354 -17.47 -9.83 13.36
C LEU A 354 -16.19 -10.22 14.08
N GLU A 355 -16.31 -11.21 14.97
CA GLU A 355 -15.18 -11.79 15.68
C GLU A 355 -14.24 -12.54 14.74
N PRO A 356 -12.95 -12.58 15.05
CA PRO A 356 -12.02 -13.49 14.41
C PRO A 356 -12.42 -14.95 14.64
N GLU A 357 -12.41 -15.73 13.57
CA GLU A 357 -12.75 -17.15 13.58
C GLU A 357 -11.66 -17.98 14.27
N THR A 358 -11.99 -19.19 14.69
CA THR A 358 -11.01 -20.07 15.40
C THR A 358 -9.78 -20.43 14.58
N VAL A 359 -9.82 -20.25 13.26
CA VAL A 359 -8.70 -20.45 12.33
C VAL A 359 -7.83 -19.20 12.18
N ASP A 360 -8.30 -18.06 12.67
CA ASP A 360 -7.62 -16.77 12.57
C ASP A 360 -6.64 -16.58 13.71
N SER A 361 -5.68 -15.69 13.48
CA SER A 361 -4.73 -15.34 14.53
C SER A 361 -4.19 -13.93 14.38
N PHE A 362 -3.91 -13.32 15.52
CA PHE A 362 -3.18 -12.07 15.60
C PHE A 362 -1.78 -12.35 16.16
N ILE A 363 -0.76 -11.98 15.41
CA ILE A 363 0.63 -12.34 15.70
C ILE A 363 1.43 -11.08 16.00
N VAL A 364 2.26 -11.15 17.04
CA VAL A 364 3.28 -10.14 17.35
C VAL A 364 4.63 -10.69 16.94
N GLU A 365 5.39 -9.93 16.17
CA GLU A 365 6.68 -10.35 15.63
C GLU A 365 7.76 -9.29 15.85
N PHE A 366 8.96 -9.73 16.19
CA PHE A 366 10.17 -8.89 16.29
C PHE A 366 11.13 -9.26 15.19
N ARG A 367 11.79 -8.26 14.60
CA ARG A 367 12.79 -8.46 13.56
C ARG A 367 14.16 -8.56 14.20
N ASN A 368 14.90 -9.63 13.88
CA ASN A 368 16.27 -9.82 14.37
C ASN A 368 17.32 -9.17 13.45
N ASP A 369 18.59 -9.27 13.86
CA ASP A 369 19.73 -8.72 13.13
C ASP A 369 20.05 -9.45 11.81
N GLN A 370 19.47 -10.63 11.58
CA GLN A 370 19.47 -11.32 10.28
C GLN A 370 18.28 -10.92 9.38
N ARG A 371 17.48 -9.93 9.79
CA ARG A 371 16.27 -9.43 9.09
C ARG A 371 15.09 -10.40 9.09
N GLU A 372 15.13 -11.45 9.90
CA GLU A 372 14.07 -12.44 10.02
C GLU A 372 13.01 -11.98 11.04
N TRP A 373 11.74 -12.28 10.75
CA TRP A 373 10.64 -12.03 11.67
C TRP A 373 10.48 -13.22 12.63
N VAL A 374 10.77 -12.97 13.91
CA VAL A 374 10.63 -13.92 15.01
C VAL A 374 9.27 -13.71 15.67
N ARG A 375 8.45 -14.75 15.73
CA ARG A 375 7.15 -14.73 16.41
C ARG A 375 7.32 -14.65 17.93
N ILE A 376 6.71 -13.65 18.54
CA ILE A 376 6.79 -13.37 19.98
C ILE A 376 5.49 -13.70 20.71
N GLY A 377 4.36 -13.42 20.06
CA GLY A 377 3.03 -13.62 20.63
C GLY A 377 2.03 -14.13 19.60
N THR A 378 1.06 -14.90 20.05
CA THR A 378 -0.08 -15.36 19.25
C THR A 378 -1.36 -15.20 20.06
N PHE A 379 -2.35 -14.55 19.46
CA PHE A 379 -3.72 -14.51 19.95
C PHE A 379 -4.59 -15.24 18.93
N LEU A 380 -5.31 -16.26 19.38
CA LEU A 380 -6.17 -17.05 18.50
C LEU A 380 -7.55 -16.40 18.45
N GLY A 381 -8.19 -16.45 17.29
CA GLY A 381 -9.60 -16.14 17.20
C GLY A 381 -10.41 -17.14 18.03
N THR A 382 -11.56 -16.69 18.53
CA THR A 382 -12.36 -17.47 19.46
C THR A 382 -13.58 -18.09 18.78
N GLY A 383 -14.08 -17.48 17.69
CA GLY A 383 -15.39 -17.77 17.12
C GLY A 383 -16.56 -17.59 18.10
N ASP A 384 -17.79 -17.68 17.58
CA ASP A 384 -19.04 -17.75 18.34
C ASP A 384 -19.23 -16.66 19.42
N ILE A 385 -18.75 -15.43 19.17
CA ILE A 385 -18.99 -14.32 20.11
C ILE A 385 -20.38 -13.73 19.82
N PRO A 386 -21.28 -13.62 20.82
CA PRO A 386 -22.59 -13.01 20.60
C PRO A 386 -22.49 -11.61 19.97
N LEU A 387 -23.39 -11.30 19.04
CA LEU A 387 -23.38 -10.02 18.30
C LEU A 387 -23.41 -8.79 19.23
N ASP A 388 -24.12 -8.89 20.37
CA ASP A 388 -24.27 -7.86 21.38
C ASP A 388 -23.16 -7.88 22.47
N SER A 389 -22.17 -8.76 22.34
CA SER A 389 -20.99 -8.80 23.19
C SER A 389 -19.84 -7.99 22.57
N PHE A 390 -19.15 -7.24 23.42
CA PHE A 390 -18.00 -6.42 23.04
C PHE A 390 -16.82 -6.81 23.93
N PRO A 391 -15.96 -7.74 23.49
CA PRO A 391 -14.73 -8.06 24.21
C PRO A 391 -13.92 -6.79 24.47
N PRO A 392 -13.51 -6.53 25.72
CA PRO A 392 -12.81 -5.29 26.06
C PRO A 392 -11.39 -5.30 25.51
N PHE A 393 -10.78 -4.11 25.42
CA PHE A 393 -9.34 -4.00 25.22
C PHE A 393 -8.58 -4.57 26.42
N VAL A 394 -7.63 -5.45 26.13
CA VAL A 394 -6.73 -6.05 27.11
C VAL A 394 -5.30 -5.60 26.80
N PHE A 395 -4.59 -5.13 27.83
CA PHE A 395 -3.18 -4.78 27.70
C PHE A 395 -2.30 -6.02 27.71
N HIS A 396 -1.30 -6.00 26.84
CA HIS A 396 -0.28 -7.03 26.68
C HIS A 396 1.11 -6.40 26.72
N SER A 397 2.09 -7.13 27.25
CA SER A 397 3.48 -6.69 27.37
C SER A 397 4.42 -7.81 26.94
N TYR A 398 5.39 -7.49 26.07
CA TYR A 398 6.48 -8.38 25.67
C TYR A 398 7.82 -7.70 25.86
N ARG A 399 8.72 -8.34 26.60
CA ARG A 399 10.07 -7.84 26.81
C ARG A 399 11.02 -8.30 25.70
N LEU A 400 11.93 -7.42 25.30
CA LEU A 400 13.03 -7.74 24.39
C LEU A 400 14.20 -8.29 25.21
N ASP A 401 14.21 -9.60 25.44
CA ASP A 401 15.21 -10.26 26.29
C ASP A 401 16.37 -10.92 25.51
N ASP A 402 16.24 -11.05 24.18
CA ASP A 402 17.23 -11.68 23.33
C ASP A 402 18.13 -10.64 22.65
N ALA A 403 19.45 -10.87 22.72
CA ALA A 403 20.47 -10.01 22.11
C ALA A 403 20.30 -9.83 20.60
N GLN A 404 19.67 -10.78 19.90
CA GLN A 404 19.43 -10.70 18.45
C GLN A 404 18.56 -9.50 18.03
N PHE A 405 17.79 -8.91 18.96
CA PHE A 405 16.93 -7.75 18.72
C PHE A 405 17.62 -6.40 18.96
N PHE A 406 18.84 -6.39 19.51
CA PHE A 406 19.56 -5.18 19.86
C PHE A 406 20.53 -4.76 18.76
N HIS A 407 19.97 -4.23 17.67
CA HIS A 407 20.72 -3.82 16.49
C HIS A 407 20.20 -2.48 15.93
N PRO A 408 20.92 -1.83 14.98
CA PRO A 408 20.59 -0.48 14.52
C PRO A 408 19.26 -0.33 13.76
N ALA A 409 18.59 -1.44 13.43
CA ALA A 409 17.43 -1.46 12.55
C ALA A 409 16.32 -2.38 13.07
N PHE A 410 16.19 -2.49 14.39
CA PHE A 410 15.13 -3.29 15.02
C PHE A 410 13.76 -2.83 14.55
N GLN A 411 12.85 -3.78 14.33
CA GLN A 411 11.45 -3.50 14.03
C GLN A 411 10.57 -4.47 14.78
N PHE A 412 9.34 -4.06 15.02
CA PHE A 412 8.28 -4.97 15.41
C PHE A 412 7.10 -4.79 14.45
N ARG A 413 6.27 -5.82 14.35
CA ARG A 413 5.01 -5.72 13.63
C ARG A 413 3.92 -6.54 14.27
N PHE A 414 2.70 -6.14 13.96
CA PHE A 414 1.49 -6.89 14.21
C PHE A 414 0.98 -7.44 12.88
N THR A 415 0.61 -8.72 12.85
CA THR A 415 0.08 -9.38 11.66
C THR A 415 -1.23 -10.09 12.00
N ALA A 416 -2.31 -9.71 11.32
CA ALA A 416 -3.56 -10.46 11.33
C ALA A 416 -3.54 -11.52 10.23
N PHE A 417 -3.81 -12.77 10.61
CA PHE A 417 -4.17 -13.84 9.70
C PHE A 417 -5.69 -13.96 9.75
N THR A 418 -6.33 -13.77 8.60
CA THR A 418 -7.77 -13.66 8.51
C THR A 418 -8.32 -14.73 7.57
N SER A 419 -9.53 -15.16 7.88
CA SER A 419 -10.34 -16.01 7.04
C SER A 419 -10.92 -15.16 5.89
N PRO A 420 -11.50 -15.79 4.85
CA PRO A 420 -11.91 -15.08 3.67
C PRO A 420 -13.30 -14.46 3.82
N GLY A 421 -13.46 -13.23 3.35
CA GLY A 421 -14.80 -12.61 3.36
C GLY A 421 -14.83 -11.10 3.17
N GLY A 422 -13.69 -10.43 3.32
CA GLY A 422 -13.61 -8.97 3.29
C GLY A 422 -13.72 -8.40 4.71
N PHE A 423 -14.51 -7.35 4.89
CA PHE A 423 -14.65 -6.64 6.17
C PHE A 423 -15.28 -7.55 7.25
N GLY A 424 -14.44 -8.24 8.01
CA GLY A 424 -14.80 -9.23 9.02
C GLY A 424 -13.57 -9.64 9.83
N ASP A 425 -13.77 -10.48 10.84
CA ASP A 425 -12.67 -11.06 11.64
C ASP A 425 -11.77 -10.00 12.28
N LEU A 426 -12.39 -8.97 12.86
CA LEU A 426 -11.70 -7.72 13.19
C LEU A 426 -10.79 -7.86 14.42
N TRP A 427 -9.64 -7.20 14.36
CA TRP A 427 -8.80 -6.91 15.51
C TRP A 427 -8.58 -5.40 15.64
N HIS A 428 -8.50 -4.91 16.88
CA HIS A 428 -8.26 -3.51 17.19
C HIS A 428 -7.06 -3.37 18.10
N VAL A 429 -6.09 -2.54 17.72
CA VAL A 429 -4.89 -2.24 18.48
C VAL A 429 -4.87 -0.77 18.88
N ASP A 430 -4.51 -0.51 20.13
CA ASP A 430 -4.35 0.82 20.67
C ASP A 430 -3.17 0.89 21.66
N TYR A 431 -2.75 2.09 22.06
CA TYR A 431 -1.73 2.33 23.09
C TYR A 431 -0.39 1.60 22.85
N VAL A 432 0.13 1.64 21.61
CA VAL A 432 1.37 0.95 21.29
C VAL A 432 2.57 1.72 21.82
N ARG A 433 3.34 1.11 22.71
CA ARG A 433 4.52 1.71 23.34
C ARG A 433 5.72 0.77 23.33
N LEU A 434 6.85 1.22 22.83
CA LEU A 434 8.15 0.56 23.02
C LEU A 434 9.08 1.51 23.80
N SER A 435 9.54 1.11 24.98
CA SER A 435 10.40 1.95 25.82
C SER A 435 11.38 1.13 26.66
N ALA A 436 12.51 1.76 27.02
CA ALA A 436 13.50 1.19 27.93
C ALA A 436 13.16 1.47 29.40
N ASN A 437 13.76 0.70 30.30
CA ASN A 437 13.60 0.73 31.75
C ASN A 437 12.13 0.63 32.17
N GLU A 438 11.36 -0.21 31.47
CA GLU A 438 9.93 -0.35 31.70
C GLU A 438 9.59 -1.78 32.14
N GLY A 439 8.76 -1.87 33.18
CA GLY A 439 8.23 -3.15 33.69
C GLY A 439 7.17 -3.75 32.78
N LEU A 440 6.68 -4.93 33.15
CA LEU A 440 5.58 -5.63 32.46
C LEU A 440 4.19 -5.20 32.95
N ASP A 441 4.11 -4.29 33.92
CA ASP A 441 2.83 -3.75 34.39
C ASP A 441 2.15 -2.90 33.30
N HIS A 442 0.84 -2.71 33.43
CA HIS A 442 0.04 -1.96 32.46
C HIS A 442 -0.35 -0.58 33.01
N THR A 443 0.56 0.06 33.75
CA THR A 443 0.37 1.41 34.28
C THR A 443 1.09 2.42 33.41
N PHE A 444 0.40 3.50 33.06
CA PHE A 444 0.94 4.54 32.21
C PHE A 444 0.70 5.89 32.89
N PRO A 445 1.69 6.80 32.95
CA PRO A 445 1.46 8.17 33.42
C PRO A 445 0.64 8.97 32.40
N ASP A 446 -0.65 8.66 32.28
CA ASP A 446 -1.55 9.25 31.30
C ASP A 446 -3.01 9.31 31.75
N VAL A 447 -3.70 10.35 31.28
CA VAL A 447 -5.17 10.44 31.26
C VAL A 447 -5.57 10.77 29.84
N ALA A 448 -6.08 9.77 29.12
CA ALA A 448 -6.48 9.94 27.74
C ALA A 448 -7.96 10.25 27.61
N PHE A 449 -8.31 10.98 26.56
CA PHE A 449 -9.67 10.96 26.03
C PHE A 449 -9.95 9.57 25.46
N THR A 450 -11.17 9.06 25.58
CA THR A 450 -11.59 7.78 24.97
C THR A 450 -12.59 7.97 23.83
N GLU A 451 -13.20 9.16 23.74
CA GLU A 451 -14.13 9.53 22.68
C GLU A 451 -13.89 10.99 22.29
N LEU A 452 -14.32 11.36 21.08
CA LEU A 452 -14.33 12.76 20.68
C LEU A 452 -15.29 13.53 21.60
N PRO A 453 -14.84 14.62 22.25
CA PRO A 453 -15.74 15.45 23.01
C PRO A 453 -16.88 15.98 22.14
N THR A 454 -18.07 16.10 22.72
CA THR A 454 -19.25 16.47 21.94
C THR A 454 -19.12 17.88 21.35
N ALA A 455 -19.51 18.06 20.09
CA ALA A 455 -19.59 19.37 19.45
C ALA A 455 -20.73 20.24 20.06
N ILE A 456 -20.72 21.56 19.83
CA ILE A 456 -21.79 22.45 20.33
C ILE A 456 -23.15 22.22 19.64
N LEU A 457 -23.17 21.60 18.46
CA LEU A 457 -24.40 21.20 17.79
C LEU A 457 -25.05 20.02 18.54
N LYS A 458 -26.38 19.98 18.57
CA LYS A 458 -27.12 18.91 19.26
C LYS A 458 -26.95 17.55 18.58
N ASN A 459 -27.19 17.50 17.27
CA ASN A 459 -27.40 16.25 16.54
C ASN A 459 -26.35 15.96 15.46
N TYR A 460 -25.56 16.96 15.05
CA TYR A 460 -24.71 16.87 13.86
C TYR A 460 -23.31 17.42 14.14
N THR A 461 -22.32 17.01 13.35
CA THR A 461 -20.96 17.57 13.38
C THR A 461 -20.80 18.74 12.40
N ALA A 462 -21.72 18.87 11.44
CA ALA A 462 -21.82 19.99 10.51
C ALA A 462 -23.28 20.22 10.11
N MET A 463 -23.65 21.46 9.79
CA MET A 463 -25.02 21.82 9.40
C MET A 463 -25.01 22.87 8.27
N PRO A 464 -25.84 22.74 7.23
CA PRO A 464 -26.02 23.80 6.24
C PRO A 464 -26.56 25.07 6.91
N TRP A 465 -25.99 26.22 6.57
CA TRP A 465 -26.38 27.51 7.19
C TRP A 465 -27.89 27.76 7.21
N ARG A 466 -28.60 27.43 6.12
CA ARG A 466 -30.06 27.62 6.01
C ARG A 466 -30.90 26.78 6.98
N HIS A 467 -30.35 25.68 7.49
CA HIS A 467 -31.03 24.87 8.51
C HIS A 467 -30.72 25.37 9.92
N PHE A 468 -29.66 26.14 10.08
CA PHE A 468 -29.21 26.69 11.35
C PHE A 468 -29.78 28.09 11.63
N GLU A 469 -29.82 28.96 10.61
CA GLU A 469 -30.27 30.34 10.71
C GLU A 469 -31.72 30.43 11.22
N GLY A 470 -31.93 31.14 12.33
CA GLY A 470 -33.22 31.29 12.99
C GLY A 470 -33.62 30.11 13.89
N PHE A 471 -32.82 29.05 13.92
CA PHE A 471 -33.03 27.84 14.73
C PHE A 471 -31.89 27.59 15.72
N GLU A 472 -31.08 28.60 16.05
CA GLU A 472 -29.86 28.40 16.84
C GLU A 472 -30.13 27.80 18.22
N ASP A 473 -31.24 28.19 18.87
CA ASP A 473 -31.66 27.62 20.17
C ASP A 473 -32.15 26.16 20.04
N ALA A 474 -32.67 25.79 18.87
CA ALA A 474 -33.08 24.43 18.57
C ALA A 474 -31.88 23.54 18.21
N GLU A 475 -30.81 24.09 17.63
CA GLU A 475 -29.70 23.32 17.07
C GLU A 475 -28.41 23.32 17.93
N LEU A 476 -28.23 24.31 18.82
CA LEU A 476 -27.10 24.36 19.76
C LEU A 476 -27.44 23.74 21.11
N LYS A 477 -26.53 22.96 21.68
CA LYS A 477 -26.57 22.57 23.10
C LYS A 477 -25.67 23.48 23.93
N ASP A 478 -26.09 23.69 25.17
CA ASP A 478 -25.37 24.45 26.18
C ASP A 478 -24.42 23.58 27.01
N THR A 479 -24.33 22.29 26.71
CA THR A 479 -23.59 21.31 27.50
C THR A 479 -22.61 20.54 26.61
N LEU A 480 -21.38 20.38 27.09
CA LEU A 480 -20.37 19.52 26.47
C LEU A 480 -20.15 18.27 27.32
N VAL A 481 -19.89 17.16 26.66
CA VAL A 481 -19.53 15.89 27.30
C VAL A 481 -18.15 15.48 26.79
N SER A 482 -17.32 15.01 27.71
CA SER A 482 -15.99 14.47 27.44
C SER A 482 -15.80 13.17 28.22
N HIS A 483 -15.11 12.21 27.61
CA HIS A 483 -14.89 10.88 28.15
C HIS A 483 -13.40 10.64 28.29
N PHE A 484 -12.99 10.06 29.42
CA PHE A 484 -11.60 9.89 29.79
C PHE A 484 -11.34 8.52 30.39
N PHE A 485 -10.07 8.11 30.36
CA PHE A 485 -9.58 6.97 31.10
C PHE A 485 -8.27 7.32 31.82
N ASN A 486 -8.20 7.01 33.11
CA ASN A 486 -7.01 7.21 33.93
C ASN A 486 -6.12 5.97 33.89
N HIS A 487 -4.97 6.07 33.23
CA HIS A 487 -4.04 4.96 33.10
C HIS A 487 -3.05 4.82 34.25
N PHE A 488 -3.07 5.73 35.23
CA PHE A 488 -2.30 5.60 36.45
C PHE A 488 -2.83 4.44 37.32
N ASP A 489 -2.02 4.03 38.30
CA ASP A 489 -2.37 3.09 39.37
C ASP A 489 -2.87 3.80 40.63
N ALA A 490 -3.04 5.12 40.56
CA ALA A 490 -3.49 5.99 41.62
C ALA A 490 -4.57 6.95 41.13
N VAL A 491 -5.38 7.43 42.06
CA VAL A 491 -6.36 8.48 41.78
C VAL A 491 -5.60 9.72 41.32
N THR A 492 -5.96 10.26 40.16
CA THR A 492 -5.21 11.35 39.53
C THR A 492 -6.05 12.63 39.54
N ALA A 493 -5.57 13.65 40.23
CA ALA A 493 -6.19 14.97 40.21
C ALA A 493 -5.85 15.70 38.91
N LEU A 494 -6.87 16.16 38.18
CA LEU A 494 -6.66 17.06 37.05
C LEU A 494 -6.25 18.45 37.55
N GLY A 495 -5.20 19.02 36.95
CA GLY A 495 -4.81 20.41 37.17
C GLY A 495 -5.81 21.40 36.57
N ALA A 496 -5.34 22.63 36.32
CA ALA A 496 -6.14 23.66 35.65
C ALA A 496 -6.33 23.32 34.15
N SER A 497 -7.29 22.43 33.87
CA SER A 497 -7.68 22.00 32.52
C SER A 497 -8.74 22.93 31.93
N GLU A 498 -8.58 23.34 30.68
CA GLU A 498 -9.33 24.40 30.01
C GLU A 498 -10.06 23.89 28.75
N ILE A 499 -11.14 24.57 28.37
CA ILE A 499 -11.86 24.36 27.11
C ILE A 499 -11.90 25.68 26.35
N ASN A 500 -11.22 25.74 25.22
CA ASN A 500 -11.18 26.90 24.33
C ASN A 500 -12.21 26.76 23.21
N PHE A 501 -12.91 27.86 22.92
CA PHE A 501 -13.79 27.97 21.76
C PHE A 501 -13.28 29.07 20.84
N ARG A 502 -13.06 28.74 19.58
CA ARG A 502 -12.55 29.67 18.57
C ARG A 502 -13.35 29.52 17.27
N GLU A 503 -13.82 30.63 16.73
CA GLU A 503 -14.25 30.66 15.33
C GLU A 503 -13.02 30.92 14.44
N THR A 504 -12.61 29.93 13.66
CA THR A 504 -11.28 29.95 13.02
C THR A 504 -11.21 30.92 11.84
N THR A 505 -12.34 31.33 11.26
CA THR A 505 -12.37 32.24 10.09
C THR A 505 -12.06 33.67 10.50
N THR A 506 -12.65 34.13 11.60
CA THR A 506 -12.47 35.47 12.19
C THR A 506 -11.41 35.50 13.27
N SER A 507 -10.89 34.33 13.69
CA SER A 507 -9.99 34.16 14.83
C SER A 507 -10.60 34.72 16.13
N GLN A 508 -11.93 34.74 16.24
CA GLN A 508 -12.61 35.22 17.42
C GLN A 508 -12.67 34.12 18.47
N ASP A 509 -12.13 34.42 19.66
CA ASP A 509 -12.16 33.55 20.82
C ASP A 509 -13.36 33.85 21.71
N PHE A 510 -14.02 32.78 22.17
CA PHE A 510 -15.14 32.86 23.10
C PHE A 510 -14.79 32.37 24.50
N ASN A 511 -13.52 31.99 24.73
CA ASN A 511 -13.15 31.45 26.02
C ASN A 511 -13.08 32.56 27.08
N GLN A 512 -13.91 32.41 28.12
CA GLN A 512 -13.81 33.15 29.36
C GLN A 512 -13.88 32.12 30.49
N SER A 513 -12.71 31.71 31.01
CA SER A 513 -12.59 30.83 32.20
C SER A 513 -13.42 29.54 32.13
N PHE A 514 -13.52 28.91 30.97
CA PHE A 514 -14.22 27.63 30.84
C PHE A 514 -13.24 26.47 31.02
N THR A 515 -13.51 25.61 32.01
CA THR A 515 -12.63 24.53 32.44
C THR A 515 -13.18 23.16 32.04
N VAL A 516 -12.39 22.09 32.21
CA VAL A 516 -12.86 20.69 32.06
C VAL A 516 -13.56 20.18 33.33
N VAL A 517 -13.12 20.61 34.52
CA VAL A 517 -13.76 20.30 35.82
C VAL A 517 -14.45 21.52 36.44
N GLU A 518 -15.69 21.37 36.92
CA GLU A 518 -16.46 22.48 37.49
C GLU A 518 -15.81 23.00 38.77
N THR A 519 -15.82 24.31 38.96
CA THR A 519 -15.21 24.96 40.12
C THR A 519 -15.85 24.46 41.42
N GLY A 520 -15.07 23.78 42.26
CA GLY A 520 -15.53 23.24 43.55
C GLY A 520 -16.08 21.80 43.51
N GLN A 521 -16.01 21.12 42.35
CA GLN A 521 -16.24 19.67 42.23
C GLN A 521 -14.92 18.89 42.38
N ASP A 522 -15.02 17.59 42.67
CA ASP A 522 -13.85 16.71 42.75
C ASP A 522 -13.17 16.57 41.37
N ASN A 523 -11.90 16.96 41.29
CA ASN A 523 -11.07 16.88 40.09
C ASN A 523 -10.32 15.55 39.98
N ASN A 524 -10.57 14.62 40.89
CA ASN A 524 -9.98 13.30 40.90
C ASN A 524 -10.59 12.40 39.83
N MET A 525 -9.73 11.74 39.07
CA MET A 525 -10.05 10.68 38.13
C MET A 525 -9.86 9.34 38.83
N ALA A 526 -10.91 8.50 38.88
CA ALA A 526 -10.80 7.17 39.47
C ALA A 526 -9.78 6.32 38.70
N ILE A 527 -9.13 5.39 39.41
CA ILE A 527 -8.11 4.51 38.85
C ILE A 527 -8.75 3.56 37.83
N LYS A 528 -8.19 3.46 36.62
CA LYS A 528 -8.55 2.44 35.61
C LYS A 528 -10.05 2.31 35.34
N THR A 529 -10.79 3.42 35.43
CA THR A 529 -12.24 3.44 35.25
C THR A 529 -12.60 4.49 34.19
N PRO A 530 -13.52 4.19 33.26
CA PRO A 530 -14.05 5.20 32.34
C PRO A 530 -14.75 6.32 33.11
N GLU A 531 -14.37 7.56 32.83
CA GLU A 531 -14.87 8.76 33.48
C GLU A 531 -15.57 9.66 32.47
N THR A 532 -16.74 10.19 32.83
CA THR A 532 -17.50 11.12 31.98
C THR A 532 -17.58 12.48 32.68
N ARG A 533 -17.18 13.54 31.99
CA ARG A 533 -17.32 14.92 32.47
C ARG A 533 -18.32 15.67 31.60
N VAL A 534 -19.38 16.16 32.24
CA VAL A 534 -20.44 16.95 31.63
C VAL A 534 -20.27 18.40 32.08
N ARG A 535 -20.14 19.34 31.14
CA ARG A 535 -19.88 20.75 31.40
C ARG A 535 -20.87 21.65 30.72
N VAL A 536 -21.63 22.40 31.52
CA VAL A 536 -22.49 23.48 31.03
C VAL A 536 -21.63 24.67 30.67
N ILE A 537 -21.76 25.13 29.43
CA ILE A 537 -21.11 26.32 28.89
C ILE A 537 -21.63 27.54 29.68
N PRO A 538 -20.76 28.40 30.24
CA PRO A 538 -21.19 29.59 30.94
C PRO A 538 -22.14 30.43 30.09
N SER A 539 -23.23 30.93 30.69
CA SER A 539 -24.32 31.60 29.96
C SER A 539 -23.85 32.83 29.16
N SER A 540 -22.82 33.54 29.65
CA SER A 540 -22.13 34.63 28.93
C SER A 540 -21.48 34.13 27.64
N ASN A 541 -20.75 33.02 27.71
CA ASN A 541 -20.00 32.44 26.60
C ASN A 541 -20.99 31.86 25.58
N TYR A 542 -22.00 31.12 26.04
CA TYR A 542 -23.05 30.56 25.19
C TYR A 542 -23.81 31.66 24.44
N THR A 543 -24.15 32.77 25.11
CA THR A 543 -24.79 33.92 24.48
C THR A 543 -23.90 34.57 23.42
N ALA A 544 -22.60 34.74 23.72
CA ALA A 544 -21.63 35.31 22.79
C ALA A 544 -21.47 34.44 21.53
N ILE A 545 -21.31 33.11 21.71
CA ILE A 545 -21.25 32.14 20.60
C ILE A 545 -22.51 32.25 19.75
N ARG A 546 -23.69 32.20 20.36
CA ARG A 546 -24.96 32.30 19.63
C ARG A 546 -25.08 33.61 18.84
N GLN A 547 -24.72 34.75 19.44
CA GLN A 547 -24.81 36.05 18.77
C GLN A 547 -23.85 36.16 17.58
N GLN A 548 -22.64 35.63 17.70
CA GLN A 548 -21.71 35.63 16.59
C GLN A 548 -22.18 34.69 15.48
N LEU A 549 -22.62 33.49 15.83
CA LEU A 549 -23.09 32.53 14.84
C LEU A 549 -24.26 33.12 14.04
N LYS A 550 -25.21 33.82 14.67
CA LYS A 550 -26.31 34.54 13.98
C LYS A 550 -25.89 35.51 12.89
N ASN A 551 -24.68 36.06 12.96
CA ASN A 551 -24.20 37.09 12.03
C ASN A 551 -23.32 36.53 10.90
N ILE A 552 -23.32 35.22 10.69
CA ILE A 552 -22.55 34.58 9.63
C ILE A 552 -23.19 34.88 8.25
N PRO A 553 -22.43 35.43 7.28
CA PRO A 553 -22.91 35.58 5.91
C PRO A 553 -23.17 34.23 5.24
N PHE A 554 -24.29 34.11 4.53
CA PHE A 554 -24.74 32.87 3.86
C PHE A 554 -23.72 32.28 2.86
N THR A 555 -22.80 33.09 2.32
CA THR A 555 -21.83 32.66 1.29
C THR A 555 -20.56 32.04 1.86
N GLU A 556 -20.41 31.96 3.18
CA GLU A 556 -19.14 31.60 3.79
C GLU A 556 -19.25 30.36 4.69
N PHE A 557 -18.24 29.48 4.60
CA PHE A 557 -18.07 28.40 5.57
C PHE A 557 -17.61 28.98 6.90
N ARG A 558 -18.03 28.37 8.00
CA ARG A 558 -17.61 28.72 9.35
C ARG A 558 -17.25 27.47 10.10
N ASN A 559 -16.15 27.56 10.85
CA ASN A 559 -15.67 26.46 11.66
C ASN A 559 -15.54 26.97 13.10
N LEU A 560 -16.33 26.38 13.99
CA LEU A 560 -16.19 26.58 15.41
C LEU A 560 -15.35 25.43 15.96
N GLN A 561 -14.10 25.74 16.27
CA GLN A 561 -13.17 24.83 16.90
C GLN A 561 -13.38 24.83 18.41
N THR A 562 -13.41 23.63 19.00
CA THR A 562 -13.34 23.43 20.45
C THR A 562 -12.05 22.71 20.77
N GLU A 563 -11.16 23.33 21.54
CA GLU A 563 -9.90 22.72 21.96
C GLU A 563 -9.96 22.42 23.46
N TYR A 564 -9.53 21.23 23.85
CA TYR A 564 -9.43 20.83 25.24
C TYR A 564 -7.97 20.81 25.65
N PHE A 565 -7.64 21.49 26.74
CA PHE A 565 -6.33 21.46 27.37
C PHE A 565 -6.45 20.68 28.68
N LEU A 566 -5.73 19.56 28.80
CA LEU A 566 -5.65 18.80 30.04
C LEU A 566 -4.32 19.10 30.73
N ASN A 567 -4.39 19.57 31.98
CA ASN A 567 -3.21 19.78 32.79
C ASN A 567 -2.97 18.55 33.68
N VAL A 568 -2.33 17.54 33.12
CA VAL A 568 -1.99 16.27 33.77
C VAL A 568 -0.76 15.69 33.08
N SER A 569 0.02 14.86 33.78
CA SER A 569 1.11 14.14 33.11
C SER A 569 0.54 13.18 32.06
N ALA A 570 1.16 13.19 30.88
CA ALA A 570 0.76 12.39 29.73
C ALA A 570 1.93 11.55 29.19
N GLN A 571 1.59 10.44 28.54
CA GLN A 571 2.54 9.53 27.91
C GLN A 571 3.24 10.12 26.68
N SER A 572 2.60 11.08 26.01
CA SER A 572 3.13 11.62 24.77
C SER A 572 4.34 12.53 25.01
N SER A 573 5.42 12.32 24.26
CA SER A 573 6.47 13.33 24.08
C SER A 573 5.92 14.46 23.20
N GLY A 574 5.22 15.41 23.82
CA GLY A 574 4.65 16.58 23.14
C GLY A 574 3.93 17.47 24.11
#